data_AF-A0A9X8WMZ9-F1
#
_entry.id   AF-A0A9X8WMZ9-F1
#
_cell.length_a   1.000
_cell.length_b   1.000
_cell.length_c   1.000
_cell.angle_alpha   90.00
_cell.angle_beta   90.00
_cell.angle_gamma   90.00
#
_symmetry.space_group_name_H-M   'P 1'
#
loop_
_entity.id
_entity.type
_entity.pdbx_description
1 polymer ?
#
loop_
_entity_poly.entity_id
_entity_poly.type
_entity_poly.pdbx_seq_one_letter_code
_entity_poly.pdbx_strand_id
1 'polypeptide(L)'
;MSPNEVAKKLGLSVQSVYKYIQDGSIKAEAVPYGDKRTIYVISETAYEEAAELLKPSESQRPKRFEYYHPSQDIVLFQKFHSSKVPEARVIRNKDNEWGFYLANIQKWLPFDEGIREYQLKPVYPIHQSTFEYKGYVELEIPKDTVVLYPFLDYLYETWGMENIRLREQDNTILLFIRAGERPLTTKGFFAADILPFLIKGDIYNEEGHLIFRSSYRKTSLELPIDLLESMTELAEQEGISMSKWVEQKLSSLLK
;
A
#
# COMPACT_ATOMS: atom_id res chain seq x y z
N MET A 1 -9.07 17.27 19.05
CA MET A 1 -8.16 16.15 18.77
C MET A 1 -6.74 16.66 18.60
N SER A 2 -5.73 15.90 19.05
CA SER A 2 -4.33 16.21 18.77
C SER A 2 -3.92 15.71 17.37
N PRO A 3 -2.86 16.26 16.74
CA PRO A 3 -2.31 15.75 15.49
C PRO A 3 -1.94 14.25 15.55
N ASN A 4 -1.56 13.74 16.72
CA ASN A 4 -1.30 12.32 16.92
C ASN A 4 -2.58 11.48 16.82
N GLU A 5 -3.67 11.92 17.43
CA GLU A 5 -4.96 11.24 17.35
C GLU A 5 -5.51 11.27 15.92
N VAL A 6 -5.40 12.41 15.23
CA VAL A 6 -5.82 12.54 13.84
C VAL A 6 -4.96 11.68 12.92
N ALA A 7 -3.65 11.62 13.14
CA ALA A 7 -2.75 10.73 12.42
C ALA A 7 -3.17 9.26 12.59
N LYS A 8 -3.48 8.83 13.82
CA LYS A 8 -3.97 7.48 14.10
C LYS A 8 -5.31 7.21 13.39
N LYS A 9 -6.29 8.11 13.51
CA LYS A 9 -7.62 7.93 12.87
C LYS A 9 -7.55 7.94 11.33
N LEU A 10 -6.76 8.82 10.72
CA LEU A 10 -6.58 8.89 9.26
C LEU A 10 -5.58 7.85 8.74
N GLY A 11 -4.94 7.09 9.63
CA GLY A 11 -3.86 6.18 9.28
C GLY A 11 -2.66 6.89 8.65
N LEU A 12 -2.42 8.18 8.92
CA LEU A 12 -1.31 8.96 8.38
C LEU A 12 -0.12 9.01 9.35
N SER A 13 1.04 9.44 8.86
CA SER A 13 2.12 9.84 9.78
C SER A 13 1.79 11.18 10.45
N VAL A 14 2.21 11.34 11.70
CA VAL A 14 2.07 12.61 12.44
C VAL A 14 2.69 13.77 11.67
N GLN A 15 3.85 13.56 11.03
CA GLN A 15 4.51 14.56 10.19
C GLN A 15 3.68 14.95 8.97
N SER A 16 2.96 13.99 8.36
CA SER A 16 2.02 14.27 7.27
C SER A 16 0.86 15.13 7.77
N VAL A 17 0.32 14.84 8.95
CA VAL A 17 -0.73 15.67 9.57
C VAL A 17 -0.22 17.09 9.82
N TYR A 18 0.98 17.26 10.38
CA TYR A 18 1.57 18.60 10.53
C TYR A 18 1.78 19.33 9.21
N LYS A 19 2.20 18.62 8.16
CA LYS A 19 2.31 19.20 6.81
C LYS A 19 0.94 19.66 6.30
N TYR A 20 -0.10 18.84 6.48
CA TYR A 20 -1.46 19.20 6.08
C TYR A 20 -2.07 20.34 6.89
N ILE A 21 -1.63 20.53 8.13
CA ILE A 21 -1.98 21.73 8.92
C ILE A 21 -1.28 22.96 8.34
N GLN A 22 0.01 22.84 7.99
CA GLN A 22 0.82 23.95 7.45
C GLN A 22 0.35 24.41 6.07
N ASP A 23 -0.08 23.48 5.21
CA ASP A 23 -0.59 23.79 3.88
C ASP A 23 -2.08 24.17 3.85
N GLY A 24 -2.76 24.12 5.01
CA GLY A 24 -4.16 24.52 5.19
C GLY A 24 -5.18 23.44 4.84
N SER A 25 -4.75 22.24 4.45
CA SER A 25 -5.64 21.10 4.15
C SER A 25 -6.36 20.55 5.39
N ILE A 26 -5.77 20.70 6.58
CA ILE A 26 -6.40 20.39 7.87
C ILE A 26 -6.50 21.69 8.67
N LYS A 27 -7.73 22.14 8.95
CA LYS A 27 -7.95 23.26 9.87
C LYS A 27 -7.54 22.84 11.29
N ALA A 28 -6.63 23.58 11.90
CA ALA A 28 -6.21 23.35 13.28
C ALA A 28 -5.99 24.69 14.01
N GLU A 29 -6.31 24.71 15.29
CA GLU A 29 -6.08 25.84 16.18
C GLU A 29 -4.75 25.66 16.92
N ALA A 30 -3.89 26.67 16.87
CA ALA A 30 -2.63 26.67 17.59
C ALA A 30 -2.85 27.21 19.02
N VAL A 31 -2.75 26.32 20.01
CA VAL A 31 -3.00 26.63 21.43
C VAL A 31 -1.67 26.66 22.18
N PRO A 32 -1.39 27.68 23.02
CA PRO A 32 -0.20 27.69 23.85
C PRO A 32 -0.23 26.57 24.90
N TYR A 33 0.90 25.90 25.07
CA TYR A 33 1.11 24.83 26.04
C TYR A 33 2.43 25.05 26.81
N GLY A 34 2.31 25.45 28.07
CA GLY A 34 3.44 25.88 28.88
C GLY A 34 4.05 27.21 28.39
N ASP A 35 5.28 27.51 28.85
CA ASP A 35 5.86 28.85 28.68
C ASP A 35 6.29 29.20 27.25
N LYS A 36 6.50 28.21 26.36
CA LYS A 36 7.07 28.43 25.01
C LYS A 36 6.62 27.48 23.90
N ARG A 37 5.71 26.52 24.15
CA ARG A 37 5.32 25.55 23.11
C ARG A 37 3.91 25.85 22.62
N THR A 38 3.68 25.62 21.35
CA THR A 38 2.35 25.67 20.75
C THR A 38 1.98 24.25 20.34
N ILE A 39 0.80 23.79 20.74
CA ILE A 39 0.21 22.53 20.28
C ILE A 39 -0.91 22.86 19.31
N TYR A 40 -1.15 21.99 18.35
CA TYR A 40 -2.29 22.12 17.46
C TYR A 40 -3.46 21.31 18.00
N VAL A 41 -4.66 21.86 17.90
CA VAL A 41 -5.92 21.20 18.24
C VAL A 41 -6.80 21.22 16.99
N ILE A 42 -7.19 20.03 16.54
CA ILE A 42 -8.05 19.83 15.38
C ILE A 42 -9.46 19.53 15.92
N SER A 43 -10.47 20.30 15.50
CA SER A 43 -11.87 20.03 15.87
C SER A 43 -12.37 18.75 15.20
N GLU A 44 -13.42 18.11 15.75
CA GLU A 44 -13.99 16.92 15.10
C GLU A 44 -14.49 17.24 13.68
N THR A 45 -15.09 18.41 13.49
CA THR A 45 -15.54 18.89 12.16
C THR A 45 -14.39 19.05 11.17
N ALA A 46 -13.25 19.59 11.61
CA ALA A 46 -12.06 19.72 10.76
C ALA A 46 -11.43 18.36 10.44
N TYR A 47 -11.54 17.40 11.36
CA TYR A 47 -11.15 16.02 11.12
C TYR A 47 -12.06 15.36 10.08
N GLU A 48 -13.38 15.52 10.16
CA GLU A 48 -14.33 14.97 9.19
C GLU A 48 -14.11 15.54 7.78
N GLU A 49 -13.94 16.86 7.67
CA GLU A 49 -13.60 17.53 6.39
C GLU A 49 -12.27 16.99 5.82
N ALA A 50 -11.25 16.86 6.67
CA ALA A 50 -9.95 16.32 6.27
C ALA A 50 -10.02 14.84 5.90
N ALA A 51 -10.84 14.04 6.59
CA ALA A 51 -11.03 12.63 6.28
C ALA A 51 -11.64 12.45 4.88
N GLU A 52 -12.59 13.30 4.49
CA GLU A 52 -13.16 13.27 3.14
C GLU A 52 -12.18 13.80 2.08
N LEU A 53 -11.48 14.90 2.35
CA LEU A 53 -10.53 15.51 1.40
C LEU A 53 -9.25 14.69 1.20
N LEU A 54 -8.77 14.04 2.26
CA LEU A 54 -7.52 13.27 2.25
C LEU A 54 -7.75 11.78 1.99
N LYS A 55 -8.99 11.35 1.68
CA LYS A 55 -9.23 10.04 1.08
C LYS A 55 -8.32 9.93 -0.14
N PRO A 56 -7.33 9.01 -0.13
CA PRO A 56 -6.45 8.86 -1.27
C PRO A 56 -7.31 8.48 -2.48
N SER A 57 -7.12 9.18 -3.60
CA SER A 57 -7.80 8.82 -4.84
C SER A 57 -7.48 7.36 -5.18
N GLU A 58 -8.43 6.61 -5.73
CA GLU A 58 -8.26 5.19 -6.09
C GLU A 58 -7.01 4.95 -6.95
N SER A 59 -6.62 5.94 -7.76
CA SER A 59 -5.43 5.91 -8.63
C SER A 59 -4.08 6.15 -7.92
N GLN A 60 -4.06 6.58 -6.65
CA GLN A 60 -2.82 6.83 -5.93
C GLN A 60 -2.27 5.54 -5.33
N ARG A 61 -1.02 5.22 -5.68
CA ARG A 61 -0.28 4.08 -5.14
C ARG A 61 -0.30 4.10 -3.60
N PRO A 62 -0.67 2.98 -2.93
CA PRO A 62 -0.70 2.93 -1.48
C PRO A 62 0.67 3.18 -0.86
N LYS A 63 0.67 3.89 0.26
CA LYS A 63 1.86 4.18 1.06
C LYS A 63 2.09 3.06 2.06
N ARG A 64 3.35 2.85 2.45
CA ARG A 64 3.75 1.73 3.33
C ARG A 64 3.01 1.71 4.66
N PHE A 65 2.77 2.89 5.26
CA PHE A 65 2.05 2.98 6.54
C PHE A 65 0.60 2.48 6.47
N GLU A 66 0.00 2.41 5.28
CA GLU A 66 -1.39 1.97 5.10
C GLU A 66 -1.55 0.49 5.39
N TYR A 67 -0.48 -0.30 5.31
CA TYR A 67 -0.53 -1.76 5.45
C TYR A 67 0.63 -2.36 6.23
N TYR A 68 1.59 -1.58 6.73
CA TYR A 68 2.73 -2.05 7.52
C TYR A 68 2.88 -1.25 8.82
N HIS A 69 3.08 -1.97 9.92
CA HIS A 69 3.28 -1.39 11.25
C HIS A 69 4.74 -1.59 11.71
N PRO A 70 5.60 -0.55 11.66
CA PRO A 70 7.04 -0.71 11.84
C PRO A 70 7.50 -1.20 13.21
N SER A 71 6.82 -0.84 14.30
CA SER A 71 7.29 -1.19 15.64
C SER A 71 6.96 -2.63 16.04
N GLN A 72 5.92 -3.21 15.45
CA GLN A 72 5.53 -4.60 15.66
C GLN A 72 6.03 -5.52 14.55
N ASP A 73 6.58 -4.93 13.48
CA ASP A 73 7.05 -5.61 12.28
C ASP A 73 6.01 -6.55 11.65
N ILE A 74 4.81 -6.00 11.41
CA ILE A 74 3.67 -6.74 10.85
C ILE A 74 3.04 -6.01 9.67
N VAL A 75 2.39 -6.78 8.80
CA VAL A 75 1.62 -6.29 7.66
C VAL A 75 0.17 -6.73 7.71
N LEU A 76 -0.71 -5.96 7.06
CA LEU A 76 -2.14 -6.27 6.96
C LEU A 76 -2.34 -7.63 6.29
N PHE A 77 -3.24 -8.43 6.84
CA PHE A 77 -3.56 -9.80 6.44
C PHE A 77 -2.44 -10.83 6.59
N GLN A 78 -1.32 -10.50 7.23
CA GLN A 78 -0.26 -11.47 7.52
C GLN A 78 -0.80 -12.66 8.32
N LYS A 79 -0.44 -13.88 7.91
CA LYS A 79 -0.83 -15.11 8.58
C LYS A 79 0.03 -15.40 9.80
N PHE A 80 -0.64 -15.67 10.91
CA PHE A 80 -0.06 -16.15 12.15
C PHE A 80 -0.71 -17.47 12.58
N HIS A 81 -0.01 -18.24 13.39
CA HIS A 81 -0.53 -19.48 13.96
C HIS A 81 0.05 -19.74 15.36
N SER A 82 -0.60 -20.63 16.09
CA SER A 82 -0.07 -21.26 17.30
C SER A 82 -0.66 -22.66 17.46
N SER A 83 -0.27 -23.36 18.52
CA SER A 83 -0.87 -24.65 18.86
C SER A 83 -2.36 -24.54 19.24
N LYS A 84 -2.80 -23.38 19.72
CA LYS A 84 -4.20 -23.11 20.13
C LYS A 84 -5.03 -22.52 19.01
N VAL A 85 -4.40 -21.79 18.10
CA VAL A 85 -5.05 -21.02 17.04
C VAL A 85 -4.42 -21.42 15.71
N PRO A 86 -5.11 -22.27 14.92
CA PRO A 86 -4.58 -22.77 13.66
C PRO A 86 -4.29 -21.65 12.66
N GLU A 87 -5.12 -20.60 12.69
CA GLU A 87 -4.97 -19.44 11.81
C GLU A 87 -5.48 -18.16 12.49
N ALA A 88 -4.63 -17.15 12.47
CA ALA A 88 -4.95 -15.77 12.83
C ALA A 88 -4.42 -14.83 11.73
N ARG A 89 -5.15 -13.74 11.47
CA ARG A 89 -4.78 -12.75 10.46
C ARG A 89 -4.60 -11.40 11.09
N VAL A 90 -3.53 -10.70 10.74
CA VAL A 90 -3.33 -9.32 11.19
C VAL A 90 -4.38 -8.42 10.52
N ILE A 91 -5.20 -7.73 11.30
CA ILE A 91 -6.18 -6.75 10.80
C ILE A 91 -6.23 -5.52 11.70
N ARG A 92 -6.95 -4.49 11.25
CA ARG A 92 -7.27 -3.33 12.06
C ARG A 92 -8.72 -3.37 12.53
N ASN A 93 -8.97 -2.93 13.76
CA ASN A 93 -10.33 -2.73 14.25
C ASN A 93 -10.91 -1.40 13.74
N LYS A 94 -12.14 -1.08 14.16
CA LYS A 94 -12.82 0.18 13.79
C LYS A 94 -12.11 1.44 14.28
N ASP A 95 -11.30 1.31 15.33
CA ASP A 95 -10.49 2.38 15.91
C ASP A 95 -9.08 2.45 15.28
N ASN A 96 -8.88 1.74 14.17
CA ASN A 96 -7.63 1.64 13.41
C ASN A 96 -6.45 1.03 14.21
N GLU A 97 -6.76 0.23 15.22
CA GLU A 97 -5.76 -0.45 16.05
C GLU A 97 -5.38 -1.81 15.46
N TRP A 98 -4.08 -2.10 15.49
CA TRP A 98 -3.54 -3.35 14.98
C TRP A 98 -3.78 -4.50 15.94
N GLY A 99 -4.21 -5.63 15.40
CA GLY A 99 -4.46 -6.84 16.16
C GLY A 99 -4.66 -8.05 15.26
N PHE A 100 -5.25 -9.10 15.82
CA PHE A 100 -5.47 -10.36 15.15
C PHE A 100 -6.96 -10.66 15.04
N TYR A 101 -7.39 -11.10 13.87
CA TYR A 101 -8.68 -11.77 13.69
C TYR A 101 -8.49 -13.28 13.71
N LEU A 102 -9.22 -13.95 14.59
CA LEU A 102 -9.20 -15.39 14.76
C LEU A 102 -10.43 -15.98 14.07
N ALA A 103 -10.22 -16.56 12.89
CA ALA A 103 -11.31 -17.03 12.04
C ALA A 103 -12.15 -18.12 12.71
N ASN A 104 -11.53 -18.98 13.53
CA ASN A 104 -12.20 -20.10 14.21
C ASN A 104 -13.23 -19.65 15.27
N ILE A 105 -13.03 -18.50 15.90
CA ILE A 105 -13.90 -17.97 16.96
C ILE A 105 -14.50 -16.60 16.62
N GLN A 106 -14.26 -16.12 15.39
CA GLN A 106 -14.70 -14.81 14.87
C GLN A 106 -14.43 -13.66 15.84
N LYS A 107 -13.27 -13.68 16.49
CA LYS A 107 -12.89 -12.71 17.52
C LYS A 107 -11.70 -11.88 17.05
N TRP A 108 -11.78 -10.57 17.28
CA TRP A 108 -10.62 -9.69 17.19
C TRP A 108 -9.91 -9.59 18.54
N LEU A 109 -8.58 -9.62 18.53
CA LEU A 109 -7.73 -9.48 19.71
C LEU A 109 -6.68 -8.39 19.49
N PRO A 110 -6.35 -7.58 20.51
CA PRO A 110 -5.17 -6.73 20.49
C PRO A 110 -3.90 -7.53 20.19
N PHE A 111 -2.94 -6.89 19.49
CA PHE A 111 -1.69 -7.54 19.12
C PHE A 111 -0.95 -8.15 20.33
N ASP A 112 -0.78 -7.40 21.41
CA ASP A 112 -0.04 -7.85 22.60
C ASP A 112 -0.70 -9.07 23.28
N GLU A 113 -2.04 -9.13 23.29
CA GLU A 113 -2.80 -10.28 23.80
C GLU A 113 -2.53 -11.52 22.93
N GLY A 114 -2.60 -11.36 21.59
CA GLY A 114 -2.33 -12.44 20.64
C GLY A 114 -0.94 -13.04 20.77
N ILE A 115 0.09 -12.19 20.97
CA ILE A 115 1.46 -12.65 21.18
C ILE A 115 1.65 -13.31 22.55
N ARG A 116 1.15 -12.69 23.64
CA ARG A 116 1.44 -13.17 25.00
C ARG A 116 0.59 -14.37 25.42
N GLU A 117 -0.71 -14.35 25.15
CA GLU A 117 -1.65 -15.35 25.68
C GLU A 117 -1.87 -16.51 24.72
N TYR A 118 -1.94 -16.19 23.43
CA TYR A 118 -2.19 -17.15 22.35
C TYR A 118 -0.90 -17.65 21.69
N GLN A 119 0.25 -17.05 22.03
CA GLN A 119 1.58 -17.43 21.53
C GLN A 119 1.63 -17.46 19.99
N LEU A 120 0.94 -16.52 19.35
CA LEU A 120 0.90 -16.40 17.90
C LEU A 120 2.29 -16.09 17.34
N LYS A 121 2.66 -16.78 16.27
CA LYS A 121 3.90 -16.57 15.52
C LYS A 121 3.61 -16.44 14.03
N PRO A 122 4.39 -15.62 13.30
CA PRO A 122 4.21 -15.49 11.86
C PRO A 122 4.51 -16.81 11.16
N VAL A 123 3.73 -17.15 10.13
CA VAL A 123 3.93 -18.38 9.34
C VAL A 123 5.15 -18.26 8.42
N TYR A 124 5.46 -17.05 7.96
CA TYR A 124 6.52 -16.75 7.01
C TYR A 124 7.14 -15.38 7.32
N PRO A 125 8.41 -15.13 6.91
CA PRO A 125 9.00 -13.80 6.95
C PRO A 125 8.32 -12.88 5.92
N ILE A 126 8.28 -11.58 6.20
CA ILE A 126 7.66 -10.58 5.32
C ILE A 126 8.66 -9.69 4.59
N HIS A 127 9.96 -9.89 4.82
CA HIS A 127 11.02 -9.07 4.27
C HIS A 127 11.79 -9.82 3.18
N GLN A 128 11.95 -9.16 2.03
CA GLN A 128 12.74 -9.65 0.90
C GLN A 128 13.58 -8.53 0.31
N SER A 129 14.60 -8.91 -0.47
CA SER A 129 15.36 -7.93 -1.23
C SER A 129 14.45 -7.20 -2.22
N THR A 130 14.67 -5.90 -2.35
CA THR A 130 13.95 -5.10 -3.34
C THR A 130 14.37 -5.52 -4.75
N PHE A 131 13.40 -5.73 -5.64
CA PHE A 131 13.69 -6.21 -6.99
C PHE A 131 14.30 -5.10 -7.85
N GLU A 132 15.17 -5.46 -8.78
CA GLU A 132 15.78 -4.49 -9.71
C GLU A 132 14.80 -4.03 -10.79
N TYR A 133 13.85 -4.89 -11.14
CA TYR A 133 12.76 -4.64 -12.07
C TYR A 133 12.01 -3.34 -11.73
N LYS A 134 11.56 -2.64 -12.77
CA LYS A 134 10.83 -1.37 -12.64
C LYS A 134 9.37 -1.56 -12.98
N GLY A 135 8.54 -0.74 -12.33
CA GLY A 135 7.10 -0.75 -12.53
C GLY A 135 6.39 -1.76 -11.63
N TYR A 136 5.07 -1.72 -11.72
CA TYR A 136 4.17 -2.51 -10.90
C TYR A 136 3.08 -3.12 -11.79
N VAL A 137 2.60 -4.28 -11.38
CA VAL A 137 1.31 -4.86 -11.78
C VAL A 137 0.28 -4.41 -10.75
N GLU A 138 -0.92 -4.08 -11.22
CA GLU A 138 -2.03 -3.57 -10.41
C GLU A 138 -3.17 -4.58 -10.44
N LEU A 139 -3.64 -4.99 -9.27
CA LEU A 139 -4.75 -5.93 -9.08
C LEU A 139 -5.76 -5.31 -8.12
N GLU A 140 -7.04 -5.58 -8.36
CA GLU A 140 -8.11 -5.31 -7.39
C GLU A 140 -8.92 -6.58 -7.14
N ILE A 141 -8.78 -7.12 -5.94
CA ILE A 141 -9.32 -8.44 -5.57
C ILE A 141 -10.43 -8.26 -4.55
N PRO A 142 -11.66 -8.77 -4.80
CA PRO A 142 -12.73 -8.82 -3.80
C PRO A 142 -12.34 -9.63 -2.57
N LYS A 143 -12.68 -9.13 -1.37
CA LYS A 143 -12.31 -9.73 -0.08
C LYS A 143 -12.89 -11.12 0.16
N ASP A 144 -14.01 -11.45 -0.49
CA ASP A 144 -14.68 -12.74 -0.43
C ASP A 144 -14.09 -13.77 -1.41
N THR A 145 -13.12 -13.37 -2.24
CA THR A 145 -12.46 -14.28 -3.17
C THR A 145 -11.61 -15.30 -2.43
N VAL A 146 -11.87 -16.58 -2.68
CA VAL A 146 -11.15 -17.72 -2.06
C VAL A 146 -9.63 -17.63 -2.23
N VAL A 147 -9.18 -17.14 -3.39
CA VAL A 147 -7.76 -17.05 -3.75
C VAL A 147 -6.98 -15.98 -2.99
N LEU A 148 -7.67 -15.01 -2.38
CA LEU A 148 -7.06 -13.80 -1.86
C LEU A 148 -5.98 -14.10 -0.80
N TYR A 149 -6.32 -14.83 0.25
CA TYR A 149 -5.39 -15.08 1.34
C TYR A 149 -4.21 -15.99 0.94
N PRO A 150 -4.42 -17.11 0.21
CA PRO A 150 -3.31 -17.88 -0.36
C PRO A 150 -2.36 -17.04 -1.23
N PHE A 151 -2.91 -16.10 -2.01
CA PHE A 151 -2.13 -15.22 -2.85
C PHE A 151 -1.34 -14.19 -2.04
N LEU A 152 -1.95 -13.54 -1.04
CA LEU A 152 -1.24 -12.63 -0.14
C LEU A 152 -0.14 -13.34 0.64
N ASP A 153 -0.38 -14.56 1.12
CA ASP A 153 0.62 -15.38 1.81
C ASP A 153 1.84 -15.60 0.92
N TYR A 154 1.61 -16.03 -0.31
CA TYR A 154 2.66 -16.20 -1.31
C TYR A 154 3.44 -14.90 -1.56
N LEU A 155 2.74 -13.79 -1.77
CA LEU A 155 3.38 -12.51 -2.06
C LEU A 155 4.25 -12.06 -0.88
N TYR A 156 3.74 -12.11 0.35
CA TYR A 156 4.54 -11.71 1.51
C TYR A 156 5.76 -12.62 1.71
N GLU A 157 5.62 -13.92 1.53
CA GLU A 157 6.72 -14.87 1.67
C GLU A 157 7.79 -14.70 0.57
N THR A 158 7.39 -14.49 -0.69
CA THR A 158 8.30 -14.57 -1.85
C THR A 158 8.68 -13.22 -2.47
N TRP A 159 7.77 -12.25 -2.49
CA TRP A 159 8.02 -10.87 -2.91
C TRP A 159 8.48 -9.99 -1.75
N GLY A 160 7.96 -10.23 -0.55
CA GLY A 160 8.18 -9.36 0.61
C GLY A 160 7.45 -8.02 0.51
N MET A 161 7.22 -7.43 1.68
CA MET A 161 6.48 -6.18 1.83
C MET A 161 7.18 -4.97 1.18
N GLU A 162 8.48 -5.11 0.86
CA GLU A 162 9.27 -4.12 0.10
C GLU A 162 8.71 -3.94 -1.31
N ASN A 163 8.27 -5.03 -1.92
CA ASN A 163 7.89 -5.12 -3.32
C ASN A 163 6.36 -5.14 -3.54
N ILE A 164 5.58 -4.98 -2.48
CA ILE A 164 4.11 -4.95 -2.51
C ILE A 164 3.62 -3.64 -1.91
N ARG A 165 2.57 -3.04 -2.47
CA ARG A 165 1.75 -2.02 -1.80
C ARG A 165 0.33 -2.50 -1.74
N LEU A 166 -0.33 -2.27 -0.61
CA LEU A 166 -1.68 -2.74 -0.36
C LEU A 166 -2.52 -1.59 0.19
N ARG A 167 -3.74 -1.45 -0.32
CA ARG A 167 -4.79 -0.66 0.29
C ARG A 167 -6.03 -1.52 0.45
N GLU A 168 -6.55 -1.55 1.67
CA GLU A 168 -7.85 -2.14 1.95
C GLU A 168 -8.95 -1.11 1.64
N GLN A 169 -9.93 -1.50 0.83
CA GLN A 169 -11.17 -0.77 0.58
C GLN A 169 -12.34 -1.54 1.23
N ASP A 170 -13.58 -1.08 1.11
CA ASP A 170 -14.70 -1.72 1.81
C ASP A 170 -14.86 -3.20 1.41
N ASN A 171 -14.95 -3.48 0.10
CA ASN A 171 -15.19 -4.82 -0.43
C ASN A 171 -14.01 -5.41 -1.21
N THR A 172 -12.99 -4.60 -1.52
CA THR A 172 -11.86 -5.00 -2.36
C THR A 172 -10.53 -4.69 -1.68
N ILE A 173 -9.47 -5.26 -2.22
CA ILE A 173 -8.09 -4.95 -1.88
C ILE A 173 -7.37 -4.56 -3.16
N LEU A 174 -6.83 -3.34 -3.15
CA LEU A 174 -5.99 -2.81 -4.21
C LEU A 174 -4.53 -3.17 -3.93
N LEU A 175 -3.92 -3.88 -4.87
CA LEU A 175 -2.53 -4.34 -4.80
C LEU A 175 -1.70 -3.73 -5.92
N PHE A 176 -0.52 -3.23 -5.56
CA PHE A 176 0.55 -2.92 -6.50
C PHE A 176 1.72 -3.84 -6.22
N ILE A 177 2.02 -4.72 -7.16
CA ILE A 177 3.08 -5.72 -7.02
C ILE A 177 4.21 -5.34 -7.95
N ARG A 178 5.40 -5.15 -7.41
CA ARG A 178 6.56 -4.79 -8.23
C ARG A 178 6.82 -5.89 -9.25
N ALA A 179 7.09 -5.49 -10.49
CA ALA A 179 7.44 -6.43 -11.54
C ALA A 179 8.60 -7.33 -11.12
N GLY A 180 8.64 -8.55 -11.62
CA GLY A 180 9.68 -9.53 -11.33
C GLY A 180 9.17 -10.96 -11.45
N GLU A 181 10.01 -11.90 -11.06
CA GLU A 181 9.74 -13.33 -11.16
C GLU A 181 10.20 -14.06 -9.89
N ARG A 182 9.41 -15.05 -9.49
CA ARG A 182 9.75 -15.98 -8.43
C ARG A 182 9.18 -17.36 -8.75
N PRO A 183 9.79 -18.43 -8.21
CA PRO A 183 9.17 -19.75 -8.24
C PRO A 183 7.75 -19.69 -7.67
N LEU A 184 6.80 -20.35 -8.32
CA LEU A 184 5.45 -20.54 -7.79
C LEU A 184 5.50 -21.75 -6.84
N THR A 185 5.76 -21.49 -5.57
CA THR A 185 5.98 -22.52 -4.54
C THR A 185 4.70 -22.97 -3.83
N THR A 186 3.61 -22.22 -3.94
CA THR A 186 2.44 -22.35 -3.07
C THR A 186 1.42 -23.40 -3.51
N LYS A 187 0.79 -24.00 -2.50
CA LYS A 187 -0.42 -24.82 -2.60
C LYS A 187 -1.63 -23.92 -2.33
N GLY A 188 -2.48 -23.67 -3.31
CA GLY A 188 -3.77 -23.01 -3.05
C GLY A 188 -4.25 -21.99 -4.08
N PHE A 189 -3.46 -21.68 -5.11
CA PHE A 189 -3.92 -20.91 -6.27
C PHE A 189 -3.08 -21.20 -7.51
N PHE A 190 -3.64 -20.88 -8.68
CA PHE A 190 -2.97 -20.83 -9.97
C PHE A 190 -2.92 -19.39 -10.49
N ALA A 191 -1.99 -19.09 -11.40
CA ALA A 191 -1.92 -17.76 -12.03
C ALA A 191 -3.27 -17.35 -12.66
N ALA A 192 -3.97 -18.32 -13.26
CA ALA A 192 -5.28 -18.12 -13.86
C ALA A 192 -6.37 -17.67 -12.86
N ASP A 193 -6.22 -17.98 -11.58
CA ASP A 193 -7.17 -17.56 -10.54
C ASP A 193 -7.01 -16.06 -10.19
N ILE A 194 -5.86 -15.46 -10.52
CA ILE A 194 -5.54 -14.05 -10.24
C ILE A 194 -5.84 -13.15 -11.44
N LEU A 195 -5.74 -13.69 -12.66
CA LEU A 195 -5.94 -12.94 -13.91
C LEU A 195 -7.24 -12.13 -13.99
N PRO A 196 -8.41 -12.63 -13.52
CA PRO A 196 -9.66 -11.86 -13.58
C PRO A 196 -9.62 -10.53 -12.83
N PHE A 197 -8.67 -10.36 -11.90
CA PHE A 197 -8.52 -9.18 -11.05
C PHE A 197 -7.49 -8.18 -11.57
N LEU A 198 -6.86 -8.45 -12.72
CA LEU A 198 -5.81 -7.64 -13.33
C LEU A 198 -6.37 -6.32 -13.87
N ILE A 199 -5.93 -5.21 -13.28
CA ILE A 199 -6.22 -3.86 -13.78
C ILE A 199 -5.15 -3.44 -14.78
N LYS A 200 -3.87 -3.68 -14.44
CA LYS A 200 -2.74 -3.20 -15.23
C LYS A 200 -1.54 -4.10 -15.08
N GLY A 201 -0.86 -4.36 -16.19
CA GLY A 201 0.31 -5.22 -16.25
C GLY A 201 -0.02 -6.51 -16.99
N ASP A 202 0.79 -7.52 -16.73
CA ASP A 202 0.61 -8.87 -17.23
C ASP A 202 1.13 -9.86 -16.17
N ILE A 203 0.44 -10.99 -16.04
CA ILE A 203 0.76 -12.05 -15.08
C ILE A 203 0.70 -13.37 -15.82
N TYR A 204 1.77 -14.16 -15.77
CA TYR A 204 1.76 -15.47 -16.38
C TYR A 204 2.68 -16.43 -15.62
N ASN A 205 2.47 -17.71 -15.87
CA ASN A 205 3.35 -18.77 -15.37
C ASN A 205 4.21 -19.28 -16.52
N GLU A 206 5.52 -19.26 -16.35
CA GLU A 206 6.49 -19.80 -17.30
C GLU A 206 7.47 -20.69 -16.53
N GLU A 207 7.61 -21.95 -16.93
CA GLU A 207 8.53 -22.92 -16.32
C GLU A 207 8.43 -22.99 -14.78
N GLY A 208 7.21 -22.92 -14.23
CA GLY A 208 6.98 -22.98 -12.78
C GLY A 208 7.29 -21.69 -12.03
N HIS A 209 7.58 -20.59 -12.73
CA HIS A 209 7.76 -19.26 -12.16
C HIS A 209 6.51 -18.42 -12.40
N LEU A 210 6.07 -17.71 -11.36
CA LEU A 210 5.07 -16.66 -11.52
C LEU A 210 5.79 -15.37 -11.90
N ILE A 211 5.40 -14.79 -13.03
CA ILE A 211 6.03 -13.61 -13.59
C ILE A 211 5.01 -12.47 -13.57
N PHE A 212 5.40 -11.35 -12.96
CA PHE A 212 4.67 -10.09 -12.98
C PHE A 212 5.39 -9.11 -13.90
N ARG A 213 4.76 -8.71 -14.99
CA ARG A 213 5.32 -7.77 -15.95
C ARG A 213 4.54 -6.45 -15.93
N SER A 214 5.24 -5.37 -15.63
CA SER A 214 4.68 -4.01 -15.72
C SER A 214 4.33 -3.67 -17.17
N SER A 215 3.18 -2.98 -17.38
CA SER A 215 2.80 -2.43 -18.69
C SER A 215 3.76 -1.35 -19.20
N TYR A 216 4.63 -0.83 -18.33
CA TYR A 216 5.67 0.11 -18.71
C TYR A 216 7.02 -0.61 -18.83
N ARG A 217 7.65 -0.46 -20.00
CA ARG A 217 9.06 -0.79 -20.22
C ARG A 217 9.85 0.50 -20.25
N LYS A 218 10.92 0.60 -19.45
CA LYS A 218 11.85 1.72 -19.54
C LYS A 218 12.70 1.55 -20.80
N THR A 219 12.69 2.55 -21.67
CA THR A 219 13.64 2.71 -22.78
C THR A 219 14.50 3.94 -22.50
N SER A 220 15.80 3.83 -22.76
CA SER A 220 16.71 4.97 -22.77
C SER A 220 16.92 5.41 -24.21
N LEU A 221 16.89 6.73 -24.45
CA LEU A 221 17.14 7.33 -25.76
C LEU A 221 18.33 8.27 -25.64
N GLU A 222 19.22 8.25 -26.63
CA GLU A 222 20.21 9.31 -26.80
C GLU A 222 19.57 10.41 -27.66
N LEU A 223 19.49 11.62 -27.11
CA LEU A 223 18.86 12.77 -27.75
C LEU A 223 19.80 13.98 -27.68
N PRO A 224 19.75 14.91 -28.67
CA PRO A 224 20.46 16.18 -28.57
C PRO A 224 20.08 16.95 -27.31
N ILE A 225 21.05 17.65 -26.71
CA ILE A 225 20.88 18.42 -25.45
C ILE A 225 19.77 19.46 -25.62
N ASP A 226 19.82 20.25 -26.69
CA ASP A 226 18.84 21.32 -26.97
C ASP A 226 17.40 20.78 -27.08
N LEU A 227 17.26 19.53 -27.56
CA LEU A 227 15.96 18.86 -27.64
C LEU A 227 15.45 18.47 -26.24
N LEU A 228 16.32 17.95 -25.38
CA LEU A 228 15.96 17.61 -23.99
C LEU A 228 15.53 18.86 -23.20
N GLU A 229 16.22 19.98 -23.37
CA GLU A 229 15.88 21.26 -22.74
C GLU A 229 14.52 21.75 -23.21
N SER A 230 14.30 21.77 -24.53
CA SER A 230 13.01 22.18 -25.12
C SER A 230 11.84 21.31 -24.64
N MET A 231 12.04 19.99 -24.55
CA MET A 231 11.03 19.06 -24.05
C MET A 231 10.69 19.30 -22.58
N THR A 232 11.68 19.72 -21.77
CA THR A 232 11.48 20.02 -20.35
C THR A 232 10.64 21.28 -20.20
N GLU A 233 10.98 22.36 -20.92
CA GLU A 233 10.22 23.62 -20.90
C GLU A 233 8.76 23.41 -21.35
N LEU A 234 8.53 22.62 -22.40
CA LEU A 234 7.18 22.33 -22.89
C LEU A 234 6.36 21.53 -21.87
N ALA A 235 6.98 20.58 -21.18
CA ALA A 235 6.33 19.83 -20.12
C ALA A 235 5.96 20.73 -18.92
N GLU A 236 6.83 21.66 -18.56
CA GLU A 236 6.59 22.65 -17.49
C GLU A 236 5.44 23.61 -17.86
N GLN A 237 5.40 24.10 -19.11
CA GLN A 237 4.30 24.93 -19.61
C GLN A 237 2.94 24.21 -19.54
N GLU A 238 2.94 22.89 -19.79
CA GLU A 238 1.75 22.04 -19.71
C GLU A 238 1.47 21.54 -18.27
N GLY A 239 2.30 21.88 -17.28
CA GLY A 239 2.12 21.49 -15.88
C GLY A 239 2.23 19.97 -15.63
N ILE A 240 2.94 19.25 -16.52
CA ILE A 240 3.11 17.81 -16.44
C ILE A 240 4.59 17.42 -16.39
N SER A 241 4.88 16.19 -15.97
CA SER A 241 6.26 15.70 -15.99
C SER A 241 6.74 15.45 -17.42
N MET A 242 8.04 15.63 -17.66
CA MET A 242 8.68 15.35 -18.96
C MET A 242 8.33 13.94 -19.49
N SER A 243 8.32 12.92 -18.61
CA SER A 243 7.94 11.56 -19.02
C SER A 243 6.50 11.46 -19.53
N LYS A 244 5.55 12.16 -18.89
CA LYS A 244 4.14 12.19 -19.31
C LYS A 244 3.97 12.97 -20.61
N TRP A 245 4.69 14.08 -20.76
CA TRP A 245 4.68 14.87 -21.99
C TRP A 245 5.14 14.03 -23.19
N VAL A 246 6.26 13.30 -23.04
CA VAL A 246 6.77 12.38 -24.07
C VAL A 246 5.77 11.29 -24.42
N GLU A 247 5.18 10.65 -23.41
CA GLU A 247 4.17 9.62 -23.60
C GLU A 247 2.97 10.13 -24.42
N GLN A 248 2.49 11.34 -24.13
CA GLN A 248 1.39 11.97 -24.87
C GLN A 248 1.74 12.25 -26.33
N LYS A 249 2.91 12.84 -26.59
CA LYS A 249 3.34 13.14 -27.98
C LYS A 249 3.58 11.86 -28.79
N LEU A 250 4.23 10.85 -28.20
CA LEU A 250 4.40 9.54 -28.86
C LEU A 250 3.05 8.88 -29.14
N SER A 251 2.11 8.93 -28.19
CA SER A 251 0.77 8.38 -28.37
C SER A 251 -0.03 9.11 -29.45
N SER A 252 0.16 10.43 -29.61
CA SER A 252 -0.50 11.19 -30.68
C SER A 252 0.07 10.92 -32.07
N LEU A 253 1.32 10.46 -32.16
CA LEU A 253 1.97 10.13 -33.44
C LEU A 253 1.66 8.70 -33.91
N LEU A 254 1.28 7.81 -32.97
CA LEU A 254 1.00 6.40 -33.23
C LEU A 254 -0.50 6.08 -33.39
N LYS A 255 -1.36 7.11 -33.30
CA LYS A 255 -2.80 7.03 -33.63
C LYS A 255 -3.03 7.55 -35.04
#